data_AF-A0A958DG30-F1
#
_entry.id   AF-A0A958DG30-F1
#
_cell.length_a   1.000
_cell.length_b   1.000
_cell.length_c   1.000
_cell.angle_alpha   90.00
_cell.angle_beta   90.00
_cell.angle_gamma   90.00
#
_symmetry.space_group_name_H-M   'P 1'
#
loop_
_entity.id
_entity.type
_entity.pdbx_description
1 polymer ?
#
loop_
_entity_poly.entity_id
_entity_poly.type
_entity_poly.pdbx_seq_one_letter_code
_entity_poly.pdbx_strand_id
1 'polypeptide(L)'
;MQPKYVRLLTLFVVVAMLFSACATAPQAQAPSGATGGEAAGSAEDLSQPHPILSDLRVRQAIAHCIDRDALISAVYTYVPDDVKASLRMDSFLPKTHWAYSGPYQDYPYSVEDGGALLDEAGWTMDDSSGYRVNADGDTLELTLTTTNAQFRQTWAAVVEQQLADCGILLIRQHTPASWWFGDTTGLARRDFELGAFAWVGQADPGGRTLYACDQIPTPENNWEGQNGMGWCNELASQNIVIATNTLEREQRIAAYNIVQEEFAKDMVSLPLFQRAEAEAWSLNLDGLVTDPTEYGTASAADWSLADGGDTIVLGFSQEPASMWSLVESAAVQAQIAQMGVGVGNTQYSYDYQPVLQDGLSTVESGLATNEMVAVKAGDTVYGADGNPVALAEGVDVLV
;
A
#
# COMPACT_ATOMS: atom_id res chain seq x y z
N MET A 1 0.17 -40.71 -0.74
CA MET A 1 0.33 -39.24 -0.62
C MET A 1 1.30 -38.99 0.50
N GLN A 2 2.50 -38.51 0.20
CA GLN A 2 3.36 -38.01 1.26
C GLN A 2 2.76 -36.68 1.78
N PRO A 3 2.80 -36.41 3.09
CA PRO A 3 2.40 -35.10 3.60
C PRO A 3 3.22 -34.03 2.90
N LYS A 4 2.70 -32.83 2.73
CA LYS A 4 3.45 -31.66 2.22
C LYS A 4 3.56 -30.66 3.35
N TYR A 5 4.66 -29.91 3.43
CA TYR A 5 4.65 -28.70 4.24
C TYR A 5 3.79 -27.67 3.50
N VAL A 6 2.82 -27.10 4.20
CA VAL A 6 2.05 -25.94 3.76
C VAL A 6 2.24 -24.90 4.84
N ARG A 7 2.89 -23.78 4.49
CA ARG A 7 2.89 -22.59 5.34
C ARG A 7 2.05 -21.54 4.66
N LEU A 8 1.08 -21.04 5.41
CA LEU A 8 0.39 -19.82 5.08
C LEU A 8 1.16 -18.71 5.77
N LEU A 9 1.63 -17.76 4.98
CA LEU A 9 2.28 -16.55 5.47
C LEU A 9 1.49 -15.37 4.95
N THR A 10 1.83 -14.21 5.46
CA THR A 10 1.19 -12.99 5.02
C THR A 10 2.25 -12.15 4.36
N LEU A 11 2.25 -12.07 3.01
CA LEU A 11 3.16 -11.17 2.31
C LEU A 11 2.81 -9.74 2.72
N PHE A 12 3.77 -8.82 2.75
CA PHE A 12 3.52 -7.38 2.95
C PHE A 12 2.70 -6.80 1.80
N VAL A 13 1.43 -7.16 1.73
CA VAL A 13 0.52 -6.61 0.74
C VAL A 13 -0.75 -6.14 1.43
N VAL A 14 -0.83 -4.83 1.65
CA VAL A 14 -1.88 -4.17 2.40
C VAL A 14 -3.00 -3.79 1.44
N VAL A 15 -4.16 -4.42 1.58
CA VAL A 15 -5.35 -3.93 0.89
C VAL A 15 -5.85 -2.73 1.66
N ALA A 16 -5.96 -1.59 1.01
CA ALA A 16 -6.46 -0.35 1.59
C ALA A 16 -7.56 0.24 0.71
N MET A 17 -8.54 0.88 1.35
CA MET A 17 -9.50 1.76 0.70
C MET A 17 -9.06 3.21 0.94
N LEU A 18 -8.81 3.96 -0.12
CA LEU A 18 -8.52 5.38 -0.10
C LEU A 18 -9.82 6.16 -0.18
N PHE A 19 -9.93 7.22 0.62
CA PHE A 19 -10.98 8.21 0.52
C PHE A 19 -10.40 9.39 -0.25
N SER A 20 -10.96 9.71 -1.42
CA SER A 20 -10.58 10.95 -2.09
C SER A 20 -11.06 12.11 -1.25
N ALA A 21 -10.10 12.88 -0.70
CA ALA A 21 -10.43 14.09 0.03
C ALA A 21 -11.00 15.19 -0.89
N CYS A 22 -11.00 14.98 -2.23
CA CYS A 22 -11.36 15.94 -3.29
C CYS A 22 -12.24 15.33 -4.41
N ALA A 23 -13.51 15.75 -4.56
CA ALA A 23 -14.43 15.48 -5.69
C ALA A 23 -15.70 16.38 -5.59
N THR A 24 -16.76 16.21 -6.40
CA THR A 24 -17.94 17.12 -6.44
C THR A 24 -19.29 16.47 -6.14
N ALA A 25 -20.33 17.30 -5.92
CA ALA A 25 -21.68 16.93 -5.48
C ALA A 25 -22.61 16.64 -6.67
N PRO A 26 -23.64 15.79 -6.51
CA PRO A 26 -24.50 15.39 -7.62
C PRO A 26 -25.29 16.57 -8.18
N GLN A 27 -25.22 16.77 -9.50
CA GLN A 27 -26.21 17.57 -10.22
C GLN A 27 -27.26 16.64 -10.84
N ALA A 28 -28.50 16.77 -10.39
CA ALA A 28 -29.64 16.14 -11.02
C ALA A 28 -29.93 16.76 -12.41
N GLN A 29 -29.95 15.95 -13.48
CA GLN A 29 -31.00 16.03 -14.52
C GLN A 29 -30.99 14.92 -15.60
N ALA A 30 -32.10 14.16 -15.60
CA ALA A 30 -33.01 13.73 -16.69
C ALA A 30 -32.51 13.00 -17.97
N PRO A 31 -33.32 12.09 -18.54
CA PRO A 31 -32.85 11.06 -19.46
C PRO A 31 -32.78 11.54 -20.91
N SER A 32 -31.74 11.18 -21.65
CA SER A 32 -31.80 11.19 -23.12
C SER A 32 -30.84 10.20 -23.79
N GLY A 33 -31.44 9.36 -24.64
CA GLY A 33 -30.96 9.05 -25.99
C GLY A 33 -29.60 8.38 -26.17
N ALA A 34 -29.62 7.08 -26.46
CA ALA A 34 -28.49 6.36 -27.00
C ALA A 34 -27.92 7.00 -28.28
N THR A 35 -26.63 7.35 -28.27
CA THR A 35 -25.70 7.23 -29.41
C THR A 35 -24.28 7.08 -28.88
N GLY A 36 -23.58 6.03 -29.33
CA GLY A 36 -22.20 5.76 -28.96
C GLY A 36 -21.25 6.86 -29.43
N GLY A 37 -20.45 7.33 -28.48
CA GLY A 37 -19.30 8.20 -28.62
C GLY A 37 -18.67 8.26 -27.24
N GLU A 38 -17.35 8.03 -27.15
CA GLU A 38 -16.59 8.12 -25.91
C GLU A 38 -16.91 9.44 -25.20
N ALA A 39 -17.64 9.34 -24.09
CA ALA A 39 -17.77 10.44 -23.16
C ALA A 39 -16.41 10.56 -22.47
N ALA A 40 -15.54 11.39 -23.03
CA ALA A 40 -14.49 12.01 -22.24
C ALA A 40 -15.21 12.84 -21.17
N GLY A 41 -15.27 12.29 -19.95
CA GLY A 41 -15.73 13.02 -18.77
C GLY A 41 -14.96 14.34 -18.68
N SER A 42 -15.67 15.43 -18.45
CA SER A 42 -15.07 16.74 -18.20
C SER A 42 -14.07 16.60 -17.05
N ALA A 43 -12.82 17.00 -17.29
CA ALA A 43 -11.77 16.99 -16.27
C ALA A 43 -12.24 17.77 -15.04
N GLU A 44 -12.44 17.05 -13.95
CA GLU A 44 -12.84 17.56 -12.65
C GLU A 44 -11.69 18.39 -12.03
N ASP A 45 -12.02 19.45 -11.29
CA ASP A 45 -11.03 20.24 -10.56
C ASP A 45 -10.67 19.54 -9.25
N LEU A 46 -9.67 18.66 -9.32
CA LEU A 46 -9.15 17.83 -8.21
C LEU A 46 -8.43 18.64 -7.12
N SER A 47 -8.44 19.98 -7.22
CA SER A 47 -8.03 20.89 -6.15
C SER A 47 -9.14 21.11 -5.11
N GLN A 48 -10.41 20.78 -5.40
CA GLN A 48 -11.55 21.03 -4.52
C GLN A 48 -11.91 19.81 -3.65
N PRO A 49 -12.14 19.98 -2.33
CA PRO A 49 -12.50 18.88 -1.43
C PRO A 49 -13.81 18.15 -1.81
N HIS A 50 -13.87 16.83 -1.57
CA HIS A 50 -15.00 15.96 -1.87
C HIS A 50 -16.20 16.37 -1.03
N PRO A 51 -17.38 16.64 -1.59
CA PRO A 51 -18.52 17.16 -0.81
C PRO A 51 -18.92 16.21 0.33
N ILE A 52 -18.92 14.91 0.05
CA ILE A 52 -19.23 13.85 1.00
C ILE A 52 -18.00 13.49 1.84
N LEU A 53 -16.89 13.13 1.19
CA LEU A 53 -15.72 12.56 1.87
C LEU A 53 -14.81 13.61 2.55
N SER A 54 -15.06 14.90 2.39
CA SER A 54 -14.35 15.95 3.16
C SER A 54 -14.75 15.97 4.64
N ASP A 55 -15.97 15.52 4.98
CA ASP A 55 -16.40 15.37 6.37
C ASP A 55 -15.77 14.13 7.01
N LEU A 56 -14.97 14.35 8.06
CA LEU A 56 -14.32 13.27 8.81
C LEU A 56 -15.34 12.27 9.36
N ARG A 57 -16.52 12.72 9.78
CA ARG A 57 -17.56 11.84 10.34
C ARG A 57 -18.06 10.84 9.31
N VAL A 58 -18.17 11.24 8.04
CA VAL A 58 -18.55 10.33 6.96
C VAL A 58 -17.47 9.27 6.72
N ARG A 59 -16.18 9.66 6.71
CA ARG A 59 -15.07 8.69 6.58
C ARG A 59 -15.03 7.69 7.74
N GLN A 60 -15.23 8.19 8.97
CA GLN A 60 -15.31 7.36 10.16
C GLN A 60 -16.54 6.44 10.16
N ALA A 61 -17.69 6.93 9.66
CA ALA A 61 -18.88 6.12 9.49
C ALA A 61 -18.64 4.96 8.53
N ILE A 62 -18.05 5.24 7.36
CA ILE A 62 -17.69 4.19 6.39
C ILE A 62 -16.76 3.15 7.05
N ALA A 63 -15.80 3.58 7.87
CA ALA A 63 -14.91 2.66 8.58
C ALA A 63 -15.65 1.76 9.59
N HIS A 64 -16.62 2.30 10.34
CA HIS A 64 -17.48 1.51 11.23
C HIS A 64 -18.45 0.59 10.48
N CYS A 65 -18.89 0.98 9.29
CA CYS A 65 -19.80 0.21 8.47
C CYS A 65 -19.13 -0.96 7.74
N ILE A 66 -17.80 -1.10 7.77
CA ILE A 66 -17.09 -2.19 7.09
C ILE A 66 -16.58 -3.22 8.10
N ASP A 67 -17.16 -4.42 8.06
CA ASP A 67 -16.63 -5.59 8.78
C ASP A 67 -15.47 -6.20 7.98
N ARG A 68 -14.25 -5.75 8.29
CA ARG A 68 -12.99 -6.26 7.73
C ARG A 68 -12.79 -7.76 7.95
N ASP A 69 -13.31 -8.33 9.03
CA ASP A 69 -13.14 -9.77 9.33
C ASP A 69 -14.05 -10.61 8.42
N ALA A 70 -15.24 -10.10 8.10
CA ALA A 70 -16.11 -10.67 7.07
C ALA A 70 -15.48 -10.56 5.67
N LEU A 71 -14.80 -9.44 5.35
CA LEU A 71 -14.06 -9.30 4.08
C LEU A 71 -12.97 -10.37 3.96
N ILE A 72 -12.15 -10.54 4.99
CA ILE A 72 -11.10 -11.56 5.07
C ILE A 72 -11.71 -12.96 4.88
N SER A 73 -12.79 -13.24 5.60
CA SER A 73 -13.46 -14.55 5.56
C SER A 73 -14.03 -14.89 4.18
N ALA A 74 -14.53 -13.88 3.44
CA ALA A 74 -15.08 -14.05 2.11
C ALA A 74 -14.01 -14.45 1.06
N VAL A 75 -12.78 -13.93 1.19
CA VAL A 75 -11.71 -14.18 0.22
C VAL A 75 -10.74 -15.29 0.63
N TYR A 76 -10.67 -15.63 1.92
CA TYR A 76 -9.77 -16.64 2.46
C TYR A 76 -10.51 -17.79 3.14
N THR A 77 -11.46 -18.42 2.42
CA THR A 77 -12.28 -19.53 2.94
C THR A 77 -11.48 -20.76 3.37
N TYR A 78 -10.25 -20.91 2.86
CA TYR A 78 -9.33 -22.01 3.17
C TYR A 78 -8.37 -21.72 4.33
N VAL A 79 -8.35 -20.49 4.84
CA VAL A 79 -7.45 -20.06 5.92
C VAL A 79 -8.13 -20.32 7.28
N PRO A 80 -7.41 -20.89 8.27
CA PRO A 80 -7.92 -21.03 9.63
C PRO A 80 -8.27 -19.68 10.28
N ASP A 81 -9.30 -19.65 11.13
CA ASP A 81 -9.83 -18.39 11.68
C ASP A 81 -8.85 -17.65 12.60
N ASP A 82 -7.98 -18.39 13.31
CA ASP A 82 -6.89 -17.82 14.09
C ASP A 82 -5.88 -17.07 13.21
N VAL A 83 -5.60 -17.59 12.01
CA VAL A 83 -4.74 -16.90 11.05
C VAL A 83 -5.46 -15.72 10.41
N LYS A 84 -6.76 -15.85 10.05
CA LYS A 84 -7.55 -14.72 9.52
C LYS A 84 -7.55 -13.50 10.43
N ALA A 85 -7.70 -13.70 11.75
CA ALA A 85 -7.66 -12.61 12.73
C ALA A 85 -6.34 -11.83 12.68
N SER A 86 -5.22 -12.50 12.37
CA SER A 86 -3.91 -11.85 12.24
C SER A 86 -3.77 -10.98 10.98
N LEU A 87 -4.63 -11.19 9.96
CA LEU A 87 -4.61 -10.44 8.70
C LEU A 87 -5.25 -9.05 8.82
N ARG A 88 -6.09 -8.81 9.84
CA ARG A 88 -6.76 -7.53 10.04
C ARG A 88 -5.74 -6.44 10.36
N MET A 89 -5.83 -5.33 9.61
CA MET A 89 -4.93 -4.18 9.76
C MET A 89 -5.64 -2.99 10.42
N ASP A 90 -4.87 -2.22 11.20
CA ASP A 90 -5.25 -0.98 11.87
C ASP A 90 -4.28 0.18 11.56
N SER A 91 -3.29 -0.08 10.69
CA SER A 91 -2.31 0.88 10.17
C SER A 91 -1.94 0.50 8.73
N PHE A 92 -1.28 1.40 8.01
CA PHE A 92 -0.64 1.06 6.73
C PHE A 92 0.59 0.15 6.91
N LEU A 93 1.08 -0.03 8.15
CA LEU A 93 2.09 -1.03 8.50
C LEU A 93 1.46 -2.24 9.23
N PRO A 94 1.81 -3.47 8.83
CA PRO A 94 1.49 -4.66 9.60
C PRO A 94 2.02 -4.63 11.03
N LYS A 95 1.29 -5.28 11.94
CA LYS A 95 1.61 -5.33 13.38
C LYS A 95 2.95 -5.98 13.71
N THR A 96 3.49 -6.78 12.79
CA THR A 96 4.80 -7.44 12.90
C THR A 96 5.96 -6.56 12.44
N HIS A 97 5.69 -5.41 11.82
CA HIS A 97 6.71 -4.54 11.27
C HIS A 97 7.41 -3.72 12.37
N TRP A 98 8.74 -3.55 12.30
CA TRP A 98 9.51 -2.85 13.34
C TRP A 98 9.10 -1.39 13.58
N ALA A 99 8.58 -0.72 12.55
CA ALA A 99 8.10 0.67 12.60
C ALA A 99 6.64 0.81 13.06
N TYR A 100 5.95 -0.30 13.33
CA TYR A 100 4.61 -0.26 13.90
C TYR A 100 4.70 0.04 15.41
N SER A 101 3.85 0.94 15.91
CA SER A 101 3.81 1.33 17.33
C SER A 101 2.39 1.42 17.90
N GLY A 102 1.40 0.92 17.16
CA GLY A 102 0.00 0.93 17.54
C GLY A 102 -0.37 -0.04 18.67
N PRO A 103 -1.68 -0.27 18.92
CA PRO A 103 -2.79 0.03 18.01
C PRO A 103 -3.11 1.51 17.91
N TYR A 104 -3.58 1.92 16.74
CA TYR A 104 -4.12 3.26 16.48
C TYR A 104 -5.65 3.22 16.62
N GLN A 105 -6.38 3.63 15.58
CA GLN A 105 -7.84 3.62 15.59
C GLN A 105 -8.38 2.41 14.79
N ASP A 106 -8.99 1.45 15.49
CA ASP A 106 -9.41 0.17 14.87
C ASP A 106 -10.87 0.14 14.38
N TYR A 107 -11.66 1.22 14.50
CA TYR A 107 -13.05 1.32 14.01
C TYR A 107 -13.84 -0.02 14.01
N PRO A 108 -14.28 -0.51 15.18
CA PRO A 108 -15.02 -1.77 15.27
C PRO A 108 -16.27 -1.74 14.40
N TYR A 109 -16.62 -2.88 13.79
CA TYR A 109 -17.82 -2.97 12.96
C TYR A 109 -19.07 -2.68 13.80
N SER A 110 -19.80 -1.65 13.41
CA SER A 110 -21.01 -1.17 14.10
C SER A 110 -21.84 -0.32 13.15
N VAL A 111 -22.93 -0.90 12.65
CA VAL A 111 -23.91 -0.17 11.83
C VAL A 111 -24.55 0.97 12.62
N GLU A 112 -24.72 0.79 13.93
CA GLU A 112 -25.25 1.82 14.83
C GLU A 112 -24.31 3.02 14.96
N ASP A 113 -23.02 2.78 15.27
CA ASP A 113 -22.05 3.87 15.43
C ASP A 113 -21.80 4.59 14.09
N GLY A 114 -21.72 3.84 12.99
CA GLY A 114 -21.63 4.42 11.65
C GLY A 114 -22.86 5.26 11.29
N GLY A 115 -24.05 4.76 11.60
CA GLY A 115 -25.30 5.47 11.40
C GLY A 115 -25.40 6.76 12.21
N ALA A 116 -24.97 6.75 13.48
CA ALA A 116 -24.96 7.93 14.33
C ALA A 116 -24.04 9.04 13.79
N LEU A 117 -22.84 8.67 13.31
CA LEU A 117 -21.92 9.62 12.67
C LEU A 117 -22.50 10.23 11.39
N LEU A 118 -23.25 9.44 10.61
CA LEU A 118 -23.95 9.93 9.42
C LEU A 118 -25.10 10.88 9.78
N ASP A 119 -25.87 10.58 10.82
CA ASP A 119 -26.91 11.49 11.33
C ASP A 119 -26.32 12.83 11.78
N GLU A 120 -25.20 12.81 12.52
CA GLU A 120 -24.46 14.01 12.92
C GLU A 120 -23.92 14.80 11.72
N ALA A 121 -23.53 14.11 10.65
CA ALA A 121 -23.09 14.69 9.39
C ALA A 121 -24.26 15.21 8.50
N GLY A 122 -25.52 15.04 8.94
CA GLY A 122 -26.70 15.53 8.23
C GLY A 122 -27.26 14.58 7.18
N TRP A 123 -26.85 13.31 7.19
CA TRP A 123 -27.33 12.25 6.31
C TRP A 123 -28.39 11.41 7.02
N THR A 124 -29.66 11.64 6.72
CA THR A 124 -30.78 10.96 7.38
C THR A 124 -31.32 9.82 6.53
N MET A 125 -31.72 8.71 7.15
CA MET A 125 -32.33 7.58 6.43
C MET A 125 -33.62 7.99 5.72
N ASP A 126 -33.73 7.67 4.43
CA ASP A 126 -34.99 7.69 3.69
C ASP A 126 -35.57 6.28 3.62
N ASP A 127 -36.63 6.04 4.40
CA ASP A 127 -37.32 4.75 4.48
C ASP A 127 -37.87 4.24 3.14
N SER A 128 -38.05 5.13 2.15
CA SER A 128 -38.60 4.76 0.85
C SER A 128 -37.56 4.15 -0.10
N SER A 129 -36.33 4.67 -0.09
CA SER A 129 -35.21 4.14 -0.86
C SER A 129 -34.36 3.13 -0.09
N GLY A 130 -34.37 3.19 1.26
CA GLY A 130 -33.46 2.44 2.12
C GLY A 130 -32.05 3.02 2.18
N TYR A 131 -31.84 4.22 1.63
CA TYR A 131 -30.56 4.92 1.63
C TYR A 131 -30.70 6.28 2.32
N ARG A 132 -29.58 6.81 2.82
CA ARG A 132 -29.54 8.11 3.47
C ARG A 132 -29.56 9.22 2.43
N VAL A 133 -30.19 10.33 2.79
CA VAL A 133 -30.27 11.55 1.98
C VAL A 133 -29.80 12.77 2.78
N ASN A 134 -29.26 13.77 2.10
CA ASN A 134 -28.97 15.07 2.69
C ASN A 134 -30.23 15.95 2.78
N ALA A 135 -30.08 17.18 3.27
CA ALA A 135 -31.19 18.13 3.39
C ALA A 135 -31.81 18.57 2.04
N ASP A 136 -31.06 18.47 0.95
CA ASP A 136 -31.51 18.78 -0.41
C ASP A 136 -32.23 17.59 -1.08
N GLY A 137 -32.22 16.42 -0.43
CA GLY A 137 -32.83 15.18 -0.91
C GLY A 137 -31.90 14.33 -1.79
N ASP A 138 -30.62 14.67 -1.89
CA ASP A 138 -29.65 13.87 -2.65
C ASP A 138 -29.24 12.65 -1.85
N THR A 139 -29.16 11.50 -2.51
CA THR A 139 -28.73 10.23 -1.92
C THR A 139 -27.24 10.24 -1.57
N LEU A 140 -26.90 9.61 -0.44
CA LEU A 140 -25.53 9.28 -0.05
C LEU A 140 -25.00 8.16 -0.94
N GLU A 141 -24.58 8.54 -2.14
CA GLU A 141 -24.03 7.66 -3.16
C GLU A 141 -22.52 7.85 -3.25
N LEU A 142 -21.78 6.75 -3.31
CA LEU A 142 -20.32 6.73 -3.48
C LEU A 142 -19.90 5.65 -4.48
N THR A 143 -18.90 5.95 -5.29
CA THR A 143 -18.31 5.01 -6.25
C THR A 143 -17.00 4.42 -5.72
N LEU A 144 -16.95 3.09 -5.60
CA LEU A 144 -15.75 2.32 -5.29
C LEU A 144 -15.07 1.81 -6.56
N THR A 145 -13.93 2.40 -6.89
CA THR A 145 -13.10 2.02 -8.03
C THR A 145 -12.00 1.04 -7.60
N THR A 146 -11.92 -0.10 -8.29
CA THR A 146 -10.84 -1.07 -8.12
C THR A 146 -10.62 -1.88 -9.40
N THR A 147 -9.65 -2.79 -9.43
CA THR A 147 -9.43 -3.62 -10.62
C THR A 147 -10.42 -4.77 -10.73
N ASN A 148 -10.65 -5.24 -11.95
CA ASN A 148 -11.51 -6.39 -12.27
C ASN A 148 -10.98 -7.77 -11.80
N ALA A 149 -9.97 -7.82 -10.92
CA ALA A 149 -9.49 -9.09 -10.36
C ALA A 149 -10.59 -9.76 -9.51
N GLN A 150 -10.84 -11.05 -9.72
CA GLN A 150 -11.90 -11.80 -9.00
C GLN A 150 -11.79 -11.65 -7.49
N PHE A 151 -10.57 -11.68 -6.94
CA PHE A 151 -10.30 -11.45 -5.52
C PHE A 151 -10.91 -10.14 -5.01
N ARG A 152 -10.79 -9.06 -5.79
CA ARG A 152 -11.32 -7.72 -5.44
C ARG A 152 -12.81 -7.62 -5.62
N GLN A 153 -13.35 -8.23 -6.68
CA GLN A 153 -14.79 -8.30 -6.88
C GLN A 153 -15.51 -9.00 -5.71
N THR A 154 -14.89 -10.05 -5.15
CA THR A 154 -15.44 -10.82 -4.03
C THR A 154 -15.57 -9.98 -2.76
N TRP A 155 -14.50 -9.37 -2.26
CA TRP A 155 -14.62 -8.55 -1.02
C TRP A 155 -15.38 -7.25 -1.27
N ALA A 156 -15.30 -6.65 -2.47
CA ALA A 156 -16.03 -5.42 -2.76
C ALA A 156 -17.55 -5.63 -2.74
N ALA A 157 -18.05 -6.81 -3.16
CA ALA A 157 -19.47 -7.14 -3.05
C ALA A 157 -19.94 -7.24 -1.58
N VAL A 158 -19.05 -7.66 -0.67
CA VAL A 158 -19.35 -7.67 0.77
C VAL A 158 -19.39 -6.23 1.31
N VAL A 159 -18.46 -5.36 0.89
CA VAL A 159 -18.50 -3.94 1.24
C VAL A 159 -19.77 -3.26 0.75
N GLU A 160 -20.20 -3.53 -0.50
CA GLU A 160 -21.46 -3.00 -1.05
C GLU A 160 -22.65 -3.32 -0.15
N GLN A 161 -22.78 -4.59 0.29
CA GLN A 161 -23.85 -4.98 1.20
C GLN A 161 -23.75 -4.29 2.57
N GLN A 162 -22.55 -4.25 3.15
CA GLN A 162 -22.35 -3.67 4.48
C GLN A 162 -22.58 -2.15 4.52
N LEU A 163 -22.20 -1.44 3.45
CA LEU A 163 -22.49 -0.02 3.31
C LEU A 163 -23.99 0.23 3.09
N ALA A 164 -24.68 -0.64 2.35
CA ALA A 164 -26.13 -0.59 2.22
C ALA A 164 -26.84 -0.78 3.57
N ASP A 165 -26.33 -1.64 4.45
CA ASP A 165 -26.89 -1.81 5.82
C ASP A 165 -26.76 -0.53 6.66
N CYS A 166 -25.79 0.33 6.36
CA CYS A 166 -25.64 1.67 6.93
C CYS A 166 -26.42 2.77 6.19
N GLY A 167 -27.09 2.43 5.09
CA GLY A 167 -27.80 3.38 4.23
C GLY A 167 -26.90 4.17 3.28
N ILE A 168 -25.70 3.68 2.95
CA ILE A 168 -24.82 4.25 1.92
C ILE A 168 -25.00 3.45 0.63
N LEU A 169 -25.35 4.11 -0.47
CA LEU A 169 -25.43 3.48 -1.78
C LEU A 169 -24.02 3.40 -2.39
N LEU A 170 -23.49 2.18 -2.56
CA LEU A 170 -22.17 1.97 -3.15
C LEU A 170 -22.26 1.48 -4.60
N ILE A 171 -21.68 2.24 -5.54
CA ILE A 171 -21.51 1.82 -6.93
C ILE A 171 -20.13 1.19 -7.10
N ARG A 172 -20.06 -0.08 -7.50
CA ARG A 172 -18.77 -0.76 -7.76
C ARG A 172 -18.30 -0.55 -9.18
N GLN A 173 -17.19 0.15 -9.35
CA GLN A 173 -16.53 0.37 -10.63
C GLN A 173 -15.28 -0.52 -10.75
N HIS A 174 -15.38 -1.57 -11.56
CA HIS A 174 -14.26 -2.47 -11.83
C HIS A 174 -13.57 -2.09 -13.14
N THR A 175 -12.28 -1.80 -13.09
CA THR A 175 -11.50 -1.32 -14.24
C THR A 175 -10.34 -2.27 -14.58
N PRO A 176 -9.79 -2.23 -15.81
CA PRO A 176 -8.54 -2.93 -16.13
C PRO A 176 -7.38 -2.37 -15.29
N ALA A 177 -6.44 -3.23 -14.88
CA ALA A 177 -5.25 -2.81 -14.12
C ALA A 177 -4.42 -1.74 -14.86
N SER A 178 -4.32 -1.84 -16.19
CA SER A 178 -3.62 -0.86 -17.03
C SER A 178 -4.25 0.54 -16.99
N TRP A 179 -5.54 0.62 -16.69
CA TRP A 179 -6.23 1.90 -16.49
C TRP A 179 -6.07 2.36 -15.04
N TRP A 180 -6.31 1.49 -14.07
CA TRP A 180 -6.26 1.88 -12.65
C TRP A 180 -4.89 2.36 -12.18
N PHE A 181 -3.83 1.73 -12.70
CA PHE A 181 -2.43 2.02 -12.38
C PHE A 181 -1.69 2.73 -13.53
N GLY A 182 -2.41 3.27 -14.52
CA GLY A 182 -1.79 3.96 -15.66
C GLY A 182 -1.33 5.37 -15.30
N ASP A 183 -0.23 5.84 -15.90
CA ASP A 183 0.34 7.17 -15.64
C ASP A 183 -0.62 8.34 -16.01
N THR A 184 -1.61 8.05 -16.84
CA THR A 184 -2.56 9.06 -17.34
C THR A 184 -4.01 8.82 -16.91
N THR A 185 -4.26 7.88 -16.00
CA THR A 185 -5.61 7.44 -15.62
C THR A 185 -5.66 7.00 -14.15
N GLY A 186 -6.85 6.80 -13.60
CA GLY A 186 -7.03 6.20 -12.27
C GLY A 186 -6.27 6.92 -11.16
N LEU A 187 -5.45 6.16 -10.40
CA LEU A 187 -4.75 6.66 -9.21
C LEU A 187 -3.81 7.84 -9.50
N ALA A 188 -3.05 7.79 -10.60
CA ALA A 188 -2.09 8.84 -10.96
C ALA A 188 -2.79 10.17 -11.26
N ARG A 189 -4.06 10.10 -11.65
CA ARG A 189 -4.91 11.27 -11.93
C ARG A 189 -5.92 11.57 -10.84
N ARG A 190 -5.91 10.82 -9.73
CA ARG A 190 -6.85 10.99 -8.61
C ARG A 190 -8.32 10.98 -9.06
N ASP A 191 -8.61 10.28 -10.16
CA ASP A 191 -9.91 10.19 -10.81
C ASP A 191 -10.72 9.05 -10.18
N PHE A 192 -11.15 9.25 -8.93
CA PHE A 192 -11.97 8.33 -8.15
C PHE A 192 -12.52 8.99 -6.87
N GLU A 193 -13.62 8.45 -6.34
CA GLU A 193 -14.16 8.82 -5.04
C GLU A 193 -13.58 7.92 -3.93
N LEU A 194 -13.91 6.62 -3.97
CA LEU A 194 -13.27 5.59 -3.17
C LEU A 194 -12.37 4.74 -4.07
N GLY A 195 -11.10 4.62 -3.72
CA GLY A 195 -10.14 3.83 -4.49
C GLY A 195 -9.67 2.64 -3.67
N ALA A 196 -9.69 1.42 -4.21
CA ALA A 196 -9.15 0.27 -3.48
C ALA A 196 -8.06 -0.44 -4.24
N PHE A 197 -6.95 -0.73 -3.55
CA PHE A 197 -5.86 -1.54 -4.08
C PHE A 197 -4.96 -2.06 -2.98
N ALA A 198 -3.89 -2.71 -3.41
CA ALA A 198 -2.97 -3.46 -2.60
C ALA A 198 -1.60 -2.77 -2.68
N TRP A 199 -1.10 -2.24 -1.56
CA TRP A 199 0.26 -1.73 -1.44
C TRP A 199 1.20 -2.87 -1.17
N VAL A 200 2.32 -2.94 -1.89
CA VAL A 200 3.41 -3.85 -1.52
C VAL A 200 4.25 -3.16 -0.46
N GLY A 201 4.09 -3.54 0.79
CA GLY A 201 5.00 -3.16 1.86
C GLY A 201 6.38 -3.76 1.65
N GLN A 202 7.35 -3.16 2.32
CA GLN A 202 8.78 -3.44 2.17
C GLN A 202 9.38 -3.53 3.58
N ALA A 203 10.57 -4.13 3.75
CA ALA A 203 11.26 -4.09 5.04
C ALA A 203 11.63 -2.67 5.48
N ASP A 204 11.98 -1.82 4.52
CA ASP A 204 12.05 -0.39 4.75
C ASP A 204 10.72 0.27 4.34
N PRO A 205 9.93 0.78 5.29
CA PRO A 205 8.57 1.20 5.03
C PRO A 205 8.46 2.46 4.14
N GLY A 206 9.54 3.22 3.93
CA GLY A 206 9.56 4.39 3.05
C GLY A 206 8.41 5.37 3.32
N GLY A 207 7.62 5.68 2.29
CA GLY A 207 6.32 6.36 2.44
C GLY A 207 6.30 7.86 2.15
N ARG A 208 7.45 8.52 1.92
CA ARG A 208 7.51 9.95 1.53
C ARG A 208 6.59 10.23 0.34
N THR A 209 6.70 9.45 -0.74
CA THR A 209 5.91 9.62 -1.96
C THR A 209 4.41 9.39 -1.76
N LEU A 210 4.02 8.71 -0.67
CA LEU A 210 2.64 8.32 -0.38
C LEU A 210 1.92 9.29 0.56
N TYR A 211 2.67 9.86 1.52
CA TYR A 211 2.08 10.53 2.69
C TYR A 211 2.47 11.99 2.83
N ALA A 212 3.47 12.47 2.09
CA ALA A 212 3.85 13.85 2.18
C ALA A 212 2.93 14.77 1.37
N CYS A 213 2.74 16.00 1.87
CA CYS A 213 1.90 17.01 1.24
C CYS A 213 2.38 17.39 -0.17
N ASP A 214 3.69 17.47 -0.39
CA ASP A 214 4.30 17.82 -1.68
C ASP A 214 4.35 16.66 -2.68
N GLN A 215 3.73 15.52 -2.35
CA GLN A 215 3.68 14.32 -3.18
C GLN A 215 2.25 14.01 -3.65
N ILE A 216 1.33 14.98 -3.52
CA ILE A 216 -0.02 14.92 -4.09
C ILE A 216 0.09 15.18 -5.60
N PRO A 217 -0.35 14.25 -6.47
CA PRO A 217 -0.41 14.49 -7.90
C PRO A 217 -1.39 15.61 -8.24
N THR A 218 -0.91 16.68 -8.88
CA THR A 218 -1.74 17.78 -9.38
C THR A 218 -1.27 18.23 -10.77
N PRO A 219 -2.10 18.95 -11.53
CA PRO A 219 -1.66 19.54 -12.80
C PRO A 219 -0.40 20.42 -12.65
N GLU A 220 -0.26 21.15 -11.53
CA GLU A 220 0.85 22.08 -11.27
C GLU A 220 2.21 21.38 -11.10
N ASN A 221 2.22 20.16 -10.57
CA ASN A 221 3.43 19.34 -10.42
C ASN A 221 3.53 18.23 -11.48
N ASN A 222 2.82 18.37 -12.60
CA ASN A 222 2.80 17.38 -13.69
C ASN A 222 2.40 15.96 -13.23
N TRP A 223 1.49 15.87 -12.26
CA TRP A 223 0.98 14.62 -11.68
C TRP A 223 2.06 13.76 -11.02
N GLU A 224 3.12 14.38 -10.51
CA GLU A 224 4.17 13.68 -9.78
C GLU A 224 3.74 13.32 -8.34
N GLY A 225 4.31 12.22 -7.83
CA GLY A 225 4.02 11.69 -6.51
C GLY A 225 3.02 10.53 -6.52
N GLN A 226 2.77 9.94 -5.35
CA GLN A 226 1.89 8.77 -5.20
C GLN A 226 0.81 9.00 -4.13
N ASN A 227 0.71 10.21 -3.56
CA ASN A 227 -0.33 10.56 -2.60
C ASN A 227 -1.67 10.82 -3.31
N GLY A 228 -2.22 9.75 -3.89
CA GLY A 228 -3.49 9.78 -4.63
C GLY A 228 -4.70 10.12 -3.74
N MET A 229 -4.56 9.99 -2.42
CA MET A 229 -5.57 10.38 -1.43
C MET A 229 -5.82 11.89 -1.41
N GLY A 230 -4.83 12.69 -1.84
CA GLY A 230 -4.84 14.14 -1.64
C GLY A 230 -4.71 14.53 -0.17
N TRP A 231 -4.11 13.67 0.67
CA TRP A 231 -3.97 13.95 2.09
C TRP A 231 -2.79 14.88 2.35
N CYS A 232 -3.04 15.98 3.07
CA CYS A 232 -1.98 16.82 3.59
C CYS A 232 -2.19 17.12 5.07
N ASN A 233 -1.31 16.55 5.89
CA ASN A 233 -1.15 16.87 7.30
C ASN A 233 0.31 17.26 7.51
N GLU A 234 0.57 18.52 7.86
CA GLU A 234 1.93 19.06 7.96
C GLU A 234 2.79 18.33 8.99
N LEU A 235 2.21 17.92 10.11
CA LEU A 235 2.92 17.16 11.14
C LEU A 235 3.33 15.78 10.61
N ALA A 236 2.42 15.08 9.95
CA ALA A 236 2.73 13.80 9.31
C ALA A 236 3.75 13.97 8.17
N SER A 237 3.61 15.01 7.34
CA SER A 237 4.50 15.33 6.22
C SER A 237 5.94 15.56 6.68
N GLN A 238 6.13 16.34 7.75
CA GLN A 238 7.45 16.57 8.35
C GLN A 238 8.05 15.28 8.93
N ASN A 239 7.23 14.46 9.59
CA ASN A 239 7.72 13.23 10.20
C ASN A 239 8.01 12.13 9.20
N ILE A 240 7.24 12.01 8.10
CA ILE A 240 7.57 11.04 7.06
C ILE A 240 8.89 11.42 6.37
N VAL A 241 9.19 12.72 6.19
CA VAL A 241 10.51 13.18 5.72
C VAL A 241 11.63 12.75 6.66
N ILE A 242 11.45 12.95 7.98
CA ILE A 242 12.43 12.54 8.99
C ILE A 242 12.64 11.03 8.92
N ALA A 243 11.55 10.25 8.93
CA ALA A 243 11.58 8.79 8.96
C ALA A 243 12.30 8.17 7.75
N THR A 244 12.27 8.86 6.60
CA THR A 244 12.95 8.43 5.36
C THR A 244 14.34 9.03 5.13
N ASN A 245 14.78 10.01 5.94
CA ASN A 245 16.08 10.68 5.77
C ASN A 245 17.06 10.50 6.95
N THR A 246 16.66 9.77 8.00
CA THR A 246 17.55 9.40 9.11
C THR A 246 17.89 7.92 9.09
N LEU A 247 19.13 7.57 9.46
CA LEU A 247 19.56 6.18 9.65
C LEU A 247 19.34 5.70 11.11
N GLU A 248 19.08 6.62 12.04
CA GLU A 248 18.90 6.31 13.46
C GLU A 248 17.54 5.64 13.73
N ARG A 249 17.54 4.34 13.99
CA ARG A 249 16.33 3.50 14.10
C ARG A 249 15.30 4.06 15.08
N GLU A 250 15.71 4.51 16.27
CA GLU A 250 14.81 5.04 17.28
C GLU A 250 14.10 6.33 16.80
N GLN A 251 14.81 7.20 16.07
CA GLN A 251 14.22 8.41 15.50
C GLN A 251 13.20 8.06 14.41
N ARG A 252 13.50 7.05 13.57
CA ARG A 252 12.56 6.56 12.55
C ARG A 252 11.30 6.01 13.18
N ILE A 253 11.41 5.18 14.22
CA ILE A 253 10.26 4.62 14.94
C ILE A 253 9.38 5.74 15.49
N ALA A 254 9.97 6.73 16.18
CA ALA A 254 9.24 7.86 16.73
C ALA A 254 8.51 8.66 15.64
N ALA A 255 9.19 8.91 14.51
CA ALA A 255 8.61 9.64 13.38
C ALA A 255 7.48 8.84 12.69
N TYR A 256 7.69 7.55 12.41
CA TYR A 256 6.63 6.68 11.86
C TYR A 256 5.43 6.55 12.78
N ASN A 257 5.62 6.57 14.10
CA ASN A 257 4.50 6.56 15.03
C ASN A 257 3.61 7.80 14.83
N ILE A 258 4.21 8.99 14.74
CA ILE A 258 3.46 10.24 14.50
C ILE A 258 2.71 10.18 13.16
N VAL A 259 3.34 9.67 12.10
CA VAL A 259 2.69 9.53 10.78
C VAL A 259 1.47 8.61 10.87
N GLN A 260 1.59 7.46 11.54
CA GLN A 260 0.49 6.51 11.69
C GLN A 260 -0.65 7.05 12.58
N GLU A 261 -0.34 7.77 13.66
CA GLU A 261 -1.34 8.43 14.52
C GLU A 261 -2.16 9.46 13.75
N GLU A 262 -1.51 10.37 13.04
CA GLU A 262 -2.19 11.41 12.26
C GLU A 262 -2.94 10.82 11.07
N PHE A 263 -2.40 9.79 10.41
CA PHE A 263 -3.08 9.08 9.32
C PHE A 263 -4.38 8.41 9.79
N ALA A 264 -4.34 7.73 10.94
CA ALA A 264 -5.50 7.07 11.52
C ALA A 264 -6.55 8.08 11.98
N LYS A 265 -6.12 9.20 12.56
CA LYS A 265 -6.99 10.30 13.03
C LYS A 265 -7.71 10.99 11.89
N ASP A 266 -7.02 11.26 10.78
CA ASP A 266 -7.60 11.93 9.62
C ASP A 266 -8.45 10.97 8.75
N MET A 267 -8.34 9.66 8.95
CA MET A 267 -9.15 8.62 8.32
C MET A 267 -9.19 8.74 6.78
N VAL A 268 -8.04 9.07 6.17
CA VAL A 268 -7.91 9.23 4.70
C VAL A 268 -7.75 7.90 3.95
N SER A 269 -7.47 6.84 4.69
CA SER A 269 -7.55 5.48 4.18
C SER A 269 -7.92 4.50 5.29
N LEU A 270 -8.69 3.48 4.94
CA LEU A 270 -8.96 2.33 5.79
C LEU A 270 -8.06 1.16 5.37
N PRO A 271 -7.03 0.81 6.15
CA PRO A 271 -6.34 -0.46 6.01
C PRO A 271 -7.35 -1.59 6.22
N LEU A 272 -7.59 -2.40 5.20
CA LEU A 272 -8.59 -3.48 5.25
C LEU A 272 -7.96 -4.72 5.88
N PHE A 273 -7.00 -5.32 5.17
CA PHE A 273 -6.32 -6.53 5.61
C PHE A 273 -5.05 -6.77 4.79
N GLN A 274 -4.15 -7.55 5.37
CA GLN A 274 -2.94 -8.02 4.73
C GLN A 274 -3.27 -9.28 3.90
N ARG A 275 -2.69 -9.41 2.70
CA ARG A 275 -2.94 -10.59 1.86
C ARG A 275 -2.16 -11.80 2.36
N ALA A 276 -2.86 -12.89 2.59
CA ALA A 276 -2.25 -14.18 2.86
C ALA A 276 -1.72 -14.80 1.56
N GLU A 277 -0.48 -15.25 1.59
CA GLU A 277 0.15 -16.06 0.57
C GLU A 277 0.42 -17.46 1.09
N ALA A 278 0.10 -18.46 0.28
CA ALA A 278 0.32 -19.85 0.64
C ALA A 278 1.48 -20.40 -0.17
N GLU A 279 2.52 -20.87 0.52
CA GLU A 279 3.60 -21.63 -0.08
C GLU A 279 3.50 -23.10 0.34
N ALA A 280 3.72 -23.99 -0.62
CA ALA A 280 3.70 -25.43 -0.40
C ALA A 280 4.91 -26.08 -1.04
N TRP A 281 5.61 -26.92 -0.27
CA TRP A 281 6.80 -27.61 -0.74
C TRP A 281 6.84 -29.07 -0.27
N SER A 282 7.75 -29.83 -0.88
CA SER A 282 7.98 -31.23 -0.55
C SER A 282 8.64 -31.36 0.82
N LEU A 283 8.28 -32.38 1.62
CA LEU A 283 9.04 -32.71 2.85
C LEU A 283 10.49 -33.11 2.55
N ASN A 284 10.78 -33.45 1.31
CA ASN A 284 12.13 -33.77 0.86
C ASN A 284 13.00 -32.50 0.67
N LEU A 285 12.43 -31.30 0.72
CA LEU A 285 13.17 -30.05 0.56
C LEU A 285 13.44 -29.41 1.93
N ASP A 286 14.71 -29.39 2.31
CA ASP A 286 15.23 -28.68 3.48
C ASP A 286 15.83 -27.33 3.08
N GLY A 287 15.96 -26.41 4.05
CA GLY A 287 16.58 -25.10 3.87
C GLY A 287 15.63 -24.00 3.39
N LEU A 288 14.37 -24.31 3.10
CA LEU A 288 13.38 -23.32 2.70
C LEU A 288 13.00 -22.43 3.90
N VAL A 289 13.31 -21.13 3.77
CA VAL A 289 12.92 -20.08 4.70
C VAL A 289 11.81 -19.26 4.06
N THR A 290 10.71 -19.09 4.79
CA THR A 290 9.58 -18.28 4.37
C THR A 290 9.41 -17.08 5.28
N ASP A 291 9.18 -15.90 4.73
CA ASP A 291 8.92 -14.70 5.52
C ASP A 291 7.92 -13.76 4.83
N PRO A 292 7.10 -13.01 5.58
CA PRO A 292 6.28 -11.93 5.06
C PRO A 292 6.95 -10.93 4.09
N THR A 293 8.27 -10.68 4.21
CA THR A 293 9.01 -9.76 3.33
C THR A 293 9.75 -10.46 2.18
N GLU A 294 9.82 -11.79 2.18
CA GLU A 294 10.63 -12.54 1.21
C GLU A 294 9.95 -13.82 0.72
N TYR A 295 10.01 -14.04 -0.59
CA TYR A 295 9.57 -15.30 -1.18
C TYR A 295 10.47 -16.45 -0.73
N GLY A 296 9.91 -17.66 -0.62
CA GLY A 296 10.71 -18.85 -0.27
C GLY A 296 11.95 -19.04 -1.14
N THR A 297 11.90 -18.62 -2.42
CA THR A 297 13.01 -18.68 -3.38
C THR A 297 14.24 -17.86 -2.97
N ALA A 298 14.11 -16.90 -2.07
CA ALA A 298 15.24 -16.13 -1.56
C ALA A 298 16.23 -16.99 -0.75
N SER A 299 15.80 -18.16 -0.25
CA SER A 299 16.64 -19.12 0.50
C SER A 299 17.19 -20.23 -0.40
N ALA A 300 17.04 -20.12 -1.72
CA ALA A 300 17.37 -21.20 -2.65
C ALA A 300 18.84 -21.67 -2.58
N ALA A 301 19.76 -20.80 -2.14
CA ALA A 301 21.15 -21.17 -1.93
C ALA A 301 21.37 -22.18 -0.79
N ASP A 302 20.45 -22.22 0.18
CA ASP A 302 20.48 -23.11 1.34
C ASP A 302 19.68 -24.40 1.12
N TRP A 303 19.01 -24.52 -0.04
CA TRP A 303 18.14 -25.65 -0.32
C TRP A 303 18.93 -26.95 -0.52
N SER A 304 18.42 -28.03 0.06
CA SER A 304 18.92 -29.38 -0.18
C SER A 304 17.79 -30.39 -0.21
N LEU A 305 18.01 -31.49 -0.95
CA LEU A 305 17.08 -32.61 -0.96
C LEU A 305 17.51 -33.68 0.03
N ALA A 306 16.61 -34.07 0.93
CA ALA A 306 16.90 -35.04 1.99
C ALA A 306 17.25 -36.44 1.45
N ASP A 307 16.79 -36.77 0.24
CA ASP A 307 17.16 -37.98 -0.50
C ASP A 307 18.44 -37.86 -1.33
N GLY A 308 19.10 -36.69 -1.32
CA GLY A 308 20.31 -36.41 -2.09
C GLY A 308 20.06 -36.21 -3.58
N GLY A 309 18.82 -36.01 -4.01
CA GLY A 309 18.50 -35.64 -5.39
C GLY A 309 19.08 -34.28 -5.81
N ASP A 310 19.11 -34.04 -7.12
CA ASP A 310 19.68 -32.82 -7.73
C ASP A 310 18.66 -31.96 -8.48
N THR A 311 17.37 -32.34 -8.44
CA THR A 311 16.32 -31.73 -9.25
C THR A 311 15.20 -31.19 -8.37
N ILE A 312 14.98 -29.87 -8.40
CA ILE A 312 13.86 -29.18 -7.75
C ILE A 312 12.89 -28.70 -8.83
N VAL A 313 11.59 -28.96 -8.63
CA VAL A 313 10.52 -28.49 -9.51
C VAL A 313 9.70 -27.43 -8.78
N LEU A 314 9.60 -26.25 -9.38
CA LEU A 314 8.86 -25.12 -8.83
C LEU A 314 7.59 -24.88 -9.65
N GLY A 315 6.48 -24.69 -8.95
CA GLY A 315 5.19 -24.36 -9.53
C GLY A 315 4.85 -22.91 -9.23
N PHE A 316 4.56 -22.14 -10.27
CA PHE A 316 4.08 -20.75 -10.15
C PHE A 316 2.59 -20.67 -10.49
N SER A 317 1.92 -19.65 -9.95
CA SER A 317 0.51 -19.38 -10.23
C SER A 317 0.25 -18.86 -11.65
N GLN A 318 1.29 -18.38 -12.33
CA GLN A 318 1.28 -17.88 -13.69
C GLN A 318 2.63 -18.15 -14.37
N GLU A 319 2.66 -18.25 -15.69
CA GLU A 319 3.89 -18.35 -16.48
C GLU A 319 4.43 -16.93 -16.78
N PRO A 320 5.74 -16.67 -16.64
CA PRO A 320 6.31 -15.39 -17.08
C PRO A 320 6.18 -15.27 -18.60
N ALA A 321 5.78 -14.10 -19.09
CA ALA A 321 5.77 -13.79 -20.51
C ALA A 321 7.18 -13.75 -21.13
N SER A 322 8.22 -13.47 -20.34
CA SER A 322 9.62 -13.38 -20.74
C SER A 322 10.56 -13.48 -19.53
N MET A 323 11.67 -14.20 -19.67
CA MET A 323 12.75 -14.18 -18.66
C MET A 323 13.65 -12.93 -18.72
N TRP A 324 13.46 -12.09 -19.73
CA TRP A 324 14.23 -10.86 -19.90
C TRP A 324 13.62 -9.74 -19.03
N SER A 325 14.31 -9.33 -17.96
CA SER A 325 13.80 -8.37 -16.96
C SER A 325 13.52 -6.95 -17.49
N LEU A 326 14.14 -6.55 -18.59
CA LEU A 326 13.78 -5.32 -19.32
C LEU A 326 12.43 -5.41 -20.06
N VAL A 327 11.88 -6.61 -20.27
CA VAL A 327 10.64 -6.86 -21.01
C VAL A 327 9.48 -7.22 -20.06
N GLU A 328 9.76 -7.89 -18.95
CA GLU A 328 8.78 -8.27 -17.94
C GLU A 328 9.30 -7.99 -16.52
N SER A 329 8.45 -7.41 -15.69
CA SER A 329 8.71 -7.13 -14.27
C SER A 329 7.72 -7.84 -13.33
N ALA A 330 7.08 -8.92 -13.79
CA ALA A 330 6.16 -9.69 -12.99
C ALA A 330 6.88 -10.43 -11.84
N ALA A 331 6.20 -10.61 -10.70
CA ALA A 331 6.76 -11.30 -9.53
C ALA A 331 7.28 -12.70 -9.86
N VAL A 332 6.60 -13.45 -10.74
CA VAL A 332 7.06 -14.78 -11.18
C VAL A 332 8.41 -14.72 -11.91
N GLN A 333 8.61 -13.71 -12.76
CA GLN A 333 9.87 -13.52 -13.48
C GLN A 333 11.00 -13.21 -12.50
N ALA A 334 10.73 -12.33 -11.53
CA ALA A 334 11.69 -11.95 -10.50
C ALA A 334 12.13 -13.15 -9.65
N GLN A 335 11.21 -13.99 -9.20
CA GLN A 335 11.52 -15.20 -8.41
C GLN A 335 12.39 -16.19 -9.18
N ILE A 336 12.13 -16.40 -10.48
CA ILE A 336 12.95 -17.31 -11.30
C ILE A 336 14.34 -16.71 -11.54
N ALA A 337 14.42 -15.40 -11.82
CA ALA A 337 15.69 -14.72 -12.01
C ALA A 337 16.59 -14.82 -10.77
N GLN A 338 16.02 -14.60 -9.57
CA GLN A 338 16.74 -14.72 -8.29
C GLN A 338 17.45 -16.06 -8.11
N MET A 339 16.87 -17.17 -8.57
CA MET A 339 17.53 -18.48 -8.49
C MET A 339 18.71 -18.63 -9.46
N GLY A 340 18.66 -17.95 -10.60
CA GLY A 340 19.72 -18.02 -11.62
C GLY A 340 20.92 -17.12 -11.31
N VAL A 341 20.69 -15.96 -10.68
CA VAL A 341 21.75 -14.97 -10.39
C VAL A 341 22.07 -14.84 -8.90
N GLY A 342 21.30 -15.48 -8.03
CA GLY A 342 21.35 -15.29 -6.58
C GLY A 342 20.67 -13.99 -6.13
N VAL A 343 20.49 -13.85 -4.81
CA VAL A 343 20.07 -12.61 -4.16
C VAL A 343 21.28 -11.99 -3.46
N GLY A 344 21.51 -10.69 -3.63
CA GLY A 344 22.62 -10.01 -2.95
C GLY A 344 22.35 -9.76 -1.46
N ASN A 345 21.09 -9.55 -1.12
CA ASN A 345 20.59 -9.36 0.22
C ASN A 345 19.19 -9.97 0.34
N THR A 346 18.77 -10.25 1.58
CA THR A 346 17.40 -10.63 1.94
C THR A 346 16.89 -9.77 3.07
N GLN A 347 15.60 -9.91 3.37
CA GLN A 347 14.93 -9.11 4.40
C GLN A 347 14.18 -9.92 5.45
N TYR A 348 14.51 -11.20 5.67
CA TYR A 348 13.81 -12.15 6.57
C TYR A 348 13.50 -11.70 8.02
N SER A 349 13.97 -10.53 8.45
CA SER A 349 13.67 -9.93 9.76
C SER A 349 13.44 -8.42 9.68
N TYR A 350 12.95 -7.91 8.56
CA TYR A 350 12.84 -6.47 8.25
C TYR A 350 14.16 -5.70 8.26
N ASP A 351 15.27 -6.41 8.17
CA ASP A 351 16.60 -5.84 8.10
C ASP A 351 17.33 -6.49 6.93
N TYR A 352 18.14 -5.69 6.24
CA TYR A 352 18.98 -6.21 5.17
C TYR A 352 19.99 -7.20 5.74
N GLN A 353 19.89 -8.43 5.27
CA GLN A 353 20.84 -9.50 5.56
C GLN A 353 21.63 -9.78 4.29
N PRO A 354 22.95 -9.58 4.28
CA PRO A 354 23.75 -9.95 3.11
C PRO A 354 23.71 -11.47 2.94
N VAL A 355 23.43 -11.93 1.72
CA VAL A 355 23.41 -13.37 1.39
C VAL A 355 24.73 -13.81 0.77
N LEU A 356 25.41 -12.90 0.08
CA LEU A 356 26.67 -13.17 -0.61
C LEU A 356 27.90 -12.58 0.09
N GLN A 357 27.70 -11.89 1.22
CA GLN A 357 28.79 -11.29 2.00
C GLN A 357 28.65 -11.67 3.46
N ASP A 358 29.71 -12.24 4.04
CA ASP A 358 29.74 -12.66 5.44
C ASP A 358 29.84 -11.48 6.43
N GLY A 359 29.75 -10.24 5.92
CA GLY A 359 29.82 -8.98 6.68
C GLY A 359 29.80 -7.75 5.77
N LEU A 360 29.55 -6.58 6.35
CA LEU A 360 29.64 -5.30 5.64
C LEU A 360 31.08 -5.02 5.19
N SER A 361 31.24 -4.48 3.99
CA SER A 361 32.54 -3.95 3.54
C SER A 361 32.88 -2.66 4.27
N THR A 362 33.45 -2.78 5.47
CA THR A 362 33.95 -1.65 6.26
C THR A 362 35.47 -1.54 6.19
N VAL A 363 36.02 -0.41 6.64
CA VAL A 363 37.48 -0.24 6.78
C VAL A 363 38.05 -1.25 7.79
N GLU A 364 37.30 -1.54 8.86
CA GLU A 364 37.67 -2.50 9.91
C GLU A 364 37.68 -3.94 9.39
N SER A 365 36.76 -4.29 8.48
CA SER A 365 36.71 -5.60 7.82
C SER A 365 37.83 -5.80 6.78
N GLY A 366 38.53 -4.73 6.39
CA GLY A 366 39.56 -4.74 5.33
C GLY A 366 39.00 -4.87 3.91
N LEU A 367 37.68 -4.85 3.76
CA LEU A 367 36.97 -4.96 2.47
C LEU A 367 36.59 -3.60 1.87
N ALA A 368 36.82 -2.49 2.59
CA ALA A 368 36.78 -1.14 2.07
C ALA A 368 38.10 -0.39 2.37
N THR A 369 38.50 0.49 1.45
CA THR A 369 39.70 1.32 1.60
C THR A 369 39.34 2.79 1.42
N ASN A 370 39.78 3.64 2.35
CA ASN A 370 39.76 5.08 2.13
C ASN A 370 40.99 5.47 1.32
N GLU A 371 40.79 6.01 0.12
CA GLU A 371 41.86 6.66 -0.62
C GLU A 371 41.90 8.14 -0.27
N MET A 372 43.07 8.61 0.18
CA MET A 372 43.31 10.03 0.41
C MET A 372 43.49 10.73 -0.94
N VAL A 373 42.46 11.42 -1.39
CA VAL A 373 42.53 12.26 -2.59
C VAL A 373 42.97 13.66 -2.18
N ALA A 374 44.06 14.16 -2.77
CA ALA A 374 44.50 15.53 -2.58
C ALA A 374 43.56 16.47 -3.35
N VAL A 375 42.78 17.26 -2.62
CA VAL A 375 41.94 18.34 -3.17
C VAL A 375 42.71 19.67 -3.20
N LYS A 376 42.42 20.50 -4.19
CA LYS A 376 42.97 21.87 -4.33
C LYS A 376 41.86 22.90 -4.37
N ALA A 377 42.21 24.15 -4.06
CA ALA A 377 41.27 25.27 -4.16
C ALA A 377 40.65 25.34 -5.58
N GLY A 378 39.33 25.41 -5.63
CA GLY A 378 38.53 25.39 -6.86
C GLY A 378 38.04 24.02 -7.31
N ASP A 379 38.46 22.92 -6.68
CA ASP A 379 37.86 21.60 -6.94
C ASP A 379 36.41 21.58 -6.47
N THR A 380 35.53 20.87 -7.19
CA THR A 380 34.15 20.68 -6.76
C THR A 380 34.11 19.64 -5.64
N VAL A 381 33.62 20.05 -4.47
CA VAL A 381 33.42 19.23 -3.27
C VAL A 381 31.96 19.32 -2.83
N TYR A 382 31.49 18.42 -1.98
CA TYR A 382 30.12 18.52 -1.43
C TYR A 382 30.15 19.24 -0.08
N GLY A 383 29.43 20.37 -0.01
CA GLY A 383 29.29 21.16 1.21
C GLY A 383 28.48 20.44 2.27
N ALA A 384 28.53 20.92 3.52
CA ALA A 384 27.77 20.37 4.64
C ALA A 384 26.24 20.37 4.46
N ASP A 385 25.73 21.11 3.49
CA ASP A 385 24.34 21.17 3.06
C ASP A 385 24.00 20.16 1.95
N GLY A 386 24.96 19.34 1.52
CA GLY A 386 24.81 18.32 0.48
C GLY A 386 24.91 18.86 -0.95
N ASN A 387 25.24 20.14 -1.15
CA ASN A 387 25.35 20.73 -2.48
C ASN A 387 26.80 20.73 -3.00
N PRO A 388 27.03 20.57 -4.32
CA PRO A 388 28.35 20.74 -4.90
C PRO A 388 28.79 22.21 -4.83
N VAL A 389 29.91 22.47 -4.16
CA VAL A 389 30.52 23.79 -3.95
C VAL A 389 31.97 23.76 -4.41
N ALA A 390 32.49 24.92 -4.82
CA ALA A 390 33.92 25.05 -5.09
C ALA A 390 34.68 25.08 -3.75
N LEU A 391 35.67 24.21 -3.61
CA LEU A 391 36.50 24.16 -2.42
C LEU A 391 37.27 25.47 -2.27
N ALA A 392 36.96 26.22 -1.21
CA ALA A 392 37.59 27.47 -0.85
C ALA A 392 37.78 27.56 0.67
N GLU A 393 38.62 28.49 1.12
CA GLU A 393 38.85 28.73 2.54
C GLU A 393 37.53 29.14 3.23
N GLY A 394 37.16 28.42 4.30
CA GLY A 394 35.91 28.65 5.04
C GLY A 394 34.68 27.88 4.54
N VAL A 395 34.83 26.98 3.57
CA VAL A 395 33.76 26.06 3.15
C VAL A 395 33.75 24.82 4.06
N ASP A 396 32.63 24.55 4.71
CA ASP A 396 32.39 23.33 5.46
C ASP A 396 32.03 22.19 4.50
N VAL A 397 32.80 21.11 4.54
CA VAL A 397 32.66 19.91 3.68
C VAL A 397 32.23 18.72 4.51
N LEU A 398 31.38 17.87 3.94
CA LEU A 398 31.09 16.53 4.49
C LEU A 398 32.34 15.65 4.28
N VAL A 399 32.88 15.11 5.37
CA VAL A 399 34.01 14.15 5.37
C VAL A 399 33.51 12.76 5.73
#